data_AF-A0A673NGC2-F1
#
_entry.id   AF-A0A673NGC2-F1
#
_cell.length_a   1.000
_cell.length_b   1.000
_cell.length_c   1.000
_cell.angle_alpha   90.00
_cell.angle_beta   90.00
_cell.angle_gamma   90.00
#
_symmetry.space_group_name_H-M   'P 1'
#
loop_
_entity.id
_entity.type
_entity.pdbx_description
1 polymer ?
#
loop_
_entity_poly.entity_id
_entity_poly.type
_entity_poly.pdbx_seq_one_letter_code
_entity_poly.pdbx_strand_id
1 'polypeptide(L)'
;MTDSILSKAATMEIPINSNGDSRTAEDDSLEQDLQQVMVSGPNLNETSIVSGGYGGAAEGIIPTSSIKDIRSKSRGITPSHSAASRIANQPGHYPAPSMHHSNSNPSMMSEEATRGVAVEKFDSMKKWSINTYKCTKQMFSERFGRGSKTVDLELEAQIDVLRETKMKYECILRLARELTSHFNNMVQTQQALGDTFADLSQKSPELQDEFGYNAETQRLLCKNGETLLGAINFFVSSINTLVNKTMEDTLMTINIYENARLEFDAYRTDLEELSAGPRDAAAMVCIEIAQQQYQIHKDKYERLHSDVSIKLKFLEENKVKVMHKQLLLFHNAVSAYFAGNQQQLEQTLRQFNVKLKPPGSDKPSWLEEQ
;
A
#
# COMPACT_ATOMS: atom_id res chain seq x y z
N MET A 1 34.80 53.67 -39.66
CA MET A 1 36.04 53.01 -39.22
C MET A 1 35.69 52.29 -37.93
N THR A 2 35.26 51.02 -38.09
CA THR A 2 35.93 49.77 -37.61
C THR A 2 35.40 49.40 -36.22
N ASP A 3 34.46 48.45 -36.13
CA ASP A 3 34.66 47.00 -35.88
C ASP A 3 34.83 46.74 -34.35
N SER A 4 34.28 45.73 -33.68
CA SER A 4 33.66 44.45 -34.03
C SER A 4 32.93 43.94 -32.77
N ILE A 5 31.74 43.33 -32.92
CA ILE A 5 31.05 42.58 -31.85
C ILE A 5 31.26 41.10 -32.13
N LEU A 6 32.06 40.44 -31.28
CA LEU A 6 32.27 39.00 -31.27
C LEU A 6 31.52 38.41 -30.06
N SER A 7 30.35 37.83 -30.32
CA SER A 7 29.61 37.02 -29.35
C SER A 7 30.29 35.67 -29.19
N LYS A 8 30.83 35.39 -27.99
CA LYS A 8 31.29 34.06 -27.59
C LYS A 8 30.10 33.23 -27.11
N ALA A 9 30.02 32.01 -27.63
CA ALA A 9 29.09 30.96 -27.23
C ALA A 9 29.26 30.59 -25.74
N ALA A 10 28.14 30.41 -25.03
CA ALA A 10 28.11 29.88 -23.68
C ALA A 10 28.02 28.34 -23.74
N THR A 11 29.10 27.67 -23.39
CA THR A 11 29.15 26.23 -23.11
C THR A 11 28.60 26.01 -21.70
N MET A 12 27.45 25.33 -21.56
CA MET A 12 26.98 24.83 -20.26
C MET A 12 27.52 23.42 -20.06
N GLU A 13 28.47 23.27 -19.15
CA GLU A 13 28.92 21.98 -18.65
C GLU A 13 27.89 21.41 -17.66
N ILE A 14 27.60 20.11 -17.79
CA ILE A 14 26.73 19.33 -16.90
C ILE A 14 27.63 18.71 -15.81
N PRO A 15 27.43 18.97 -14.51
CA PRO A 15 28.16 18.26 -13.48
C PRO A 15 27.60 16.84 -13.31
N ILE A 16 28.51 15.86 -13.39
CA ILE A 16 28.27 14.45 -13.05
C ILE A 16 28.59 14.28 -11.56
N ASN A 17 27.59 14.04 -10.72
CA ASN A 17 27.81 13.64 -9.33
C ASN A 17 27.76 12.12 -9.18
N SER A 18 28.86 11.61 -8.65
CA SER A 18 29.17 10.21 -8.30
C SER A 18 28.44 9.76 -7.03
N ASN A 19 28.24 8.43 -6.93
CA ASN A 19 27.78 7.62 -5.81
C ASN A 19 27.95 8.22 -4.40
N GLY A 20 26.86 8.17 -3.62
CA GLY A 20 26.85 8.33 -2.18
C GLY A 20 25.65 7.61 -1.58
N ASP A 21 25.91 6.44 -0.98
CA ASP A 21 25.00 5.69 -0.14
C ASP A 21 24.74 6.49 1.15
N SER A 22 23.48 6.72 1.48
CA SER A 22 23.06 7.32 2.75
C SER A 22 21.67 6.80 3.11
N ARG A 23 21.59 5.49 3.32
CA ARG A 23 20.52 4.89 4.10
C ARG A 23 20.87 5.04 5.58
N THR A 24 20.09 5.84 6.29
CA THR A 24 20.19 5.99 7.74
C THR A 24 19.60 4.76 8.43
N ALA A 25 20.32 4.21 9.41
CA ALA A 25 19.97 3.00 10.16
C ALA A 25 18.61 3.03 10.90
N GLU A 26 17.95 4.19 10.95
CA GLU A 26 16.61 4.35 11.54
C GLU A 26 15.49 3.90 10.59
N ASP A 27 15.72 3.92 9.27
CA ASP A 27 14.72 3.54 8.25
C ASP A 27 14.59 2.01 8.15
N ASP A 28 15.71 1.29 8.29
CA ASP A 28 15.75 -0.18 8.31
C ASP A 28 15.05 -0.75 9.56
N SER A 29 15.05 -0.03 10.68
CA SER A 29 14.39 -0.46 11.93
C SER A 29 12.86 -0.36 11.84
N LEU A 30 12.35 0.66 11.16
CA LEU A 30 10.90 0.82 10.93
C LEU A 30 10.39 -0.20 9.91
N GLU A 31 11.18 -0.50 8.88
CA GLU A 31 10.82 -1.49 7.86
C GLU A 31 10.78 -2.92 8.43
N GLN A 32 11.66 -3.25 9.39
CA GLN A 32 11.63 -4.53 10.11
C GLN A 32 10.41 -4.69 11.03
N ASP A 33 10.02 -3.64 11.77
CA ASP A 33 8.83 -3.68 12.64
C ASP A 33 7.54 -3.83 11.83
N LEU A 34 7.46 -3.18 10.67
CA LEU A 34 6.33 -3.34 9.72
C LEU A 34 6.27 -4.76 9.14
N GLN A 35 7.42 -5.38 8.85
CA GLN A 35 7.46 -6.77 8.36
C GLN A 35 7.07 -7.77 9.46
N GLN A 36 7.44 -7.51 10.72
CA GLN A 36 7.12 -8.41 11.84
C GLN A 36 5.63 -8.42 12.18
N VAL A 37 4.93 -7.29 12.02
CA VAL A 37 3.46 -7.19 12.19
C VAL A 37 2.70 -7.87 11.04
N MET A 38 3.29 -7.95 9.85
CA MET A 38 2.68 -8.60 8.67
C MET A 38 2.69 -10.14 8.70
N VAL A 39 3.50 -10.77 9.57
CA VAL A 39 3.59 -12.24 9.67
C VAL A 39 2.47 -12.84 10.55
N SER A 40 1.68 -12.02 11.25
CA SER A 40 0.59 -12.48 12.14
C SER A 40 -0.75 -11.78 11.89
N GLY A 41 -1.14 -11.63 10.62
CA GLY A 41 -2.49 -11.16 10.27
C GLY A 41 -3.56 -12.23 10.51
N PRO A 42 -4.66 -11.95 11.23
CA PRO A 42 -5.73 -12.92 11.44
C PRO A 42 -6.46 -13.25 10.12
N ASN A 43 -6.77 -14.53 9.93
CA ASN A 43 -7.53 -15.07 8.80
C ASN A 43 -8.94 -14.45 8.78
N LEU A 44 -9.31 -13.80 7.67
CA LEU A 44 -10.53 -12.98 7.55
C LEU A 44 -11.79 -13.76 7.11
N ASN A 45 -11.79 -15.09 7.20
CA ASN A 45 -12.84 -15.89 6.57
C ASN A 45 -14.12 -16.09 7.39
N GLU A 46 -14.20 -15.69 8.66
CA GLU A 46 -15.45 -15.83 9.42
C GLU A 46 -15.70 -14.64 10.34
N THR A 47 -16.45 -13.66 9.88
CA THR A 47 -17.18 -12.73 10.77
C THR A 47 -18.42 -12.23 10.06
N SER A 48 -19.51 -12.97 10.26
CA SER A 48 -20.87 -12.48 9.97
C SER A 48 -21.18 -11.35 10.95
N ILE A 49 -21.24 -10.11 10.48
CA ILE A 49 -21.67 -8.97 11.29
C ILE A 49 -23.11 -8.62 10.90
N VAL A 50 -24.05 -8.95 11.79
CA VAL A 50 -25.46 -8.53 11.71
C VAL A 50 -25.52 -7.01 11.90
N SER A 51 -26.19 -6.34 10.96
CA SER A 51 -26.53 -4.91 11.06
C SER A 51 -27.56 -4.72 12.19
N GLY A 52 -27.10 -4.21 13.34
CA GLY A 52 -27.96 -3.85 14.46
C GLY A 52 -28.38 -2.39 14.36
N GLY A 53 -29.67 -2.16 14.09
CA GLY A 53 -30.29 -0.84 14.01
C GLY A 53 -30.34 -0.13 15.37
N TYR A 54 -30.24 1.19 15.31
CA TYR A 54 -30.43 2.09 16.45
C TYR A 54 -31.88 2.09 16.92
N GLY A 55 -32.10 1.91 18.23
CA GLY A 55 -33.36 2.24 18.89
C GLY A 55 -33.77 1.23 19.96
N GLY A 56 -33.54 1.56 21.23
CA GLY A 56 -34.09 0.79 22.35
C GLY A 56 -33.39 1.11 23.67
N ALA A 57 -33.94 2.07 24.42
CA ALA A 57 -33.55 2.34 25.80
C ALA A 57 -33.99 1.16 26.70
N ALA A 58 -33.04 0.47 27.32
CA ALA A 58 -33.28 -0.37 28.49
C ALA A 58 -31.97 -0.58 29.28
N GLU A 59 -31.94 0.05 30.45
CA GLU A 59 -31.32 -0.36 31.73
C GLU A 59 -29.93 -1.03 31.74
N GLY A 60 -29.00 -0.36 32.44
CA GLY A 60 -27.70 -0.92 32.83
C GLY A 60 -26.91 0.03 33.73
N ILE A 61 -27.47 0.42 34.87
CA ILE A 61 -26.76 1.16 35.91
C ILE A 61 -25.88 0.16 36.69
N ILE A 62 -24.55 0.32 36.64
CA ILE A 62 -23.64 -0.35 37.58
C ILE A 62 -23.16 0.71 38.59
N PRO A 63 -23.56 0.63 39.87
CA PRO A 63 -22.95 1.44 40.93
C PRO A 63 -21.61 0.83 41.34
N THR A 64 -20.55 1.63 41.29
CA THR A 64 -19.26 1.29 41.90
C THR A 64 -19.32 1.56 43.40
N SER A 65 -19.12 0.53 44.23
CA SER A 65 -18.85 0.69 45.66
C SER A 65 -17.65 -0.15 46.11
N SER A 66 -16.74 0.51 46.82
CA SER A 66 -15.50 0.04 47.43
C SER A 66 -15.68 -1.01 48.52
N ILE A 67 -14.86 -2.09 48.53
CA ILE A 67 -14.54 -2.88 49.74
C ILE A 67 -13.05 -3.28 49.72
N LYS A 68 -12.43 -3.15 50.91
CA LYS A 68 -11.04 -3.42 51.29
C LYS A 68 -10.72 -4.92 51.47
N ASP A 69 -9.44 -5.23 51.25
CA ASP A 69 -8.59 -6.31 51.82
C ASP A 69 -9.24 -7.55 52.47
N ILE A 70 -8.95 -8.74 51.91
CA ILE A 70 -8.61 -9.95 52.69
C ILE A 70 -7.50 -10.76 51.99
N ARG A 71 -6.40 -10.93 52.72
CA ARG A 71 -5.28 -11.85 52.50
C ARG A 71 -5.65 -13.28 52.92
N SER A 72 -5.33 -14.31 52.12
CA SER A 72 -4.51 -15.49 52.52
C SER A 72 -4.70 -16.79 51.70
N LYS A 73 -3.54 -17.43 51.43
CA LYS A 73 -3.22 -18.88 51.37
C LYS A 73 -3.73 -19.81 50.23
N SER A 74 -2.79 -20.07 49.31
CA SER A 74 -2.22 -21.37 48.88
C SER A 74 -2.96 -22.70 49.18
N ARG A 75 -3.27 -23.44 48.10
CA ARG A 75 -3.14 -24.89 47.79
C ARG A 75 -3.73 -25.04 46.37
N GLY A 76 -3.07 -25.54 45.31
CA GLY A 76 -2.19 -26.69 45.16
C GLY A 76 -3.03 -27.89 44.67
N ILE A 77 -3.05 -28.18 43.36
CA ILE A 77 -3.30 -29.49 42.70
C ILE A 77 -2.81 -29.43 41.23
N THR A 78 -2.35 -30.59 40.78
CA THR A 78 -1.38 -30.98 39.75
C THR A 78 -1.87 -31.12 38.29
N PRO A 79 -0.94 -31.19 37.30
CA PRO A 79 -1.22 -31.51 35.90
C PRO A 79 -1.25 -33.02 35.62
N SER A 80 -2.02 -33.44 34.61
CA SER A 80 -2.19 -34.83 34.18
C SER A 80 -1.09 -35.31 33.22
N HIS A 81 -0.68 -36.56 33.44
CA HIS A 81 0.37 -37.34 32.76
C HIS A 81 0.05 -37.80 31.33
N SER A 82 1.11 -37.96 30.51
CA SER A 82 1.51 -39.17 29.73
C SER A 82 2.71 -38.80 28.84
N ALA A 83 3.84 -39.51 28.67
CA ALA A 83 4.45 -40.76 29.15
C ALA A 83 6.00 -40.58 28.99
N ALA A 84 6.90 -40.87 29.95
CA ALA A 84 7.60 -42.16 30.22
C ALA A 84 8.15 -42.85 28.95
N SER A 85 9.44 -43.17 28.73
CA SER A 85 10.60 -43.42 29.62
C SER A 85 11.95 -43.33 28.83
N ARG A 86 13.00 -42.66 29.39
CA ARG A 86 14.30 -43.17 29.95
C ARG A 86 15.25 -43.89 28.97
N ILE A 87 16.40 -43.30 28.56
CA ILE A 87 17.75 -43.16 29.19
C ILE A 87 18.49 -44.50 29.44
N ALA A 88 19.64 -44.72 28.77
CA ALA A 88 20.99 -44.84 29.37
C ALA A 88 22.09 -45.42 28.43
N ASN A 89 23.29 -44.80 28.51
CA ASN A 89 24.67 -45.32 28.40
C ASN A 89 25.34 -45.76 27.06
N GLN A 90 26.27 -44.89 26.58
CA GLN A 90 27.74 -45.03 26.29
C GLN A 90 28.37 -46.37 25.77
N PRO A 91 29.65 -46.40 25.30
CA PRO A 91 30.33 -45.74 24.16
C PRO A 91 31.16 -46.75 23.28
N GLY A 92 31.74 -46.33 22.14
CA GLY A 92 32.94 -47.01 21.56
C GLY A 92 33.04 -47.30 20.04
N HIS A 93 34.10 -46.75 19.43
CA HIS A 93 34.95 -47.23 18.31
C HIS A 93 34.45 -47.38 16.83
N TYR A 94 35.05 -46.54 15.96
CA TYR A 94 35.60 -46.66 14.57
C TYR A 94 35.19 -47.81 13.60
N PRO A 95 35.37 -47.71 12.24
CA PRO A 95 36.18 -46.76 11.45
C PRO A 95 35.52 -46.16 10.16
N ALA A 96 36.28 -45.31 9.46
CA ALA A 96 35.99 -44.56 8.23
C ALA A 96 35.68 -45.39 6.96
N PRO A 97 35.27 -44.74 5.85
CA PRO A 97 36.07 -44.88 4.63
C PRO A 97 36.22 -43.63 3.73
N SER A 98 37.48 -43.45 3.32
CA SER A 98 37.97 -43.19 1.96
C SER A 98 37.49 -41.97 1.15
N MET A 99 38.43 -41.04 0.92
CA MET A 99 38.41 -40.06 -0.16
C MET A 99 38.82 -40.70 -1.49
N HIS A 100 38.06 -40.42 -2.56
CA HIS A 100 38.56 -40.53 -3.93
C HIS A 100 38.52 -39.14 -4.59
N HIS A 101 39.70 -38.56 -4.79
CA HIS A 101 39.91 -37.50 -5.77
C HIS A 101 39.90 -38.11 -7.18
N SER A 102 39.17 -37.49 -8.11
CA SER A 102 39.38 -37.66 -9.55
C SER A 102 39.36 -36.28 -10.18
N ASN A 103 40.57 -35.77 -10.40
CA ASN A 103 40.84 -34.52 -11.09
C ASN A 103 40.72 -34.79 -12.60
N SER A 104 39.71 -34.22 -13.25
CA SER A 104 39.59 -34.20 -14.72
C SER A 104 39.52 -32.76 -15.19
N ASN A 105 40.50 -32.36 -16.00
CA ASN A 105 40.55 -31.06 -16.69
C ASN A 105 39.38 -30.92 -17.67
N PRO A 106 38.63 -29.79 -17.67
CA PRO A 106 37.74 -29.42 -18.77
C PRO A 106 38.28 -28.14 -19.44
N SER A 107 39.31 -28.26 -20.28
CA SER A 107 39.92 -27.07 -20.92
C SER A 107 39.49 -26.81 -22.37
N MET A 108 38.63 -27.63 -22.99
CA MET A 108 38.28 -27.44 -24.41
C MET A 108 36.77 -27.37 -24.70
N MET A 109 35.90 -27.84 -23.79
CA MET A 109 34.43 -27.67 -23.93
C MET A 109 33.90 -26.33 -23.37
N SER A 110 34.70 -25.66 -22.52
CA SER A 110 34.32 -24.39 -21.90
C SER A 110 34.37 -23.22 -22.89
N GLU A 111 35.34 -23.20 -23.81
CA GLU A 111 35.53 -22.07 -24.75
C GLU A 111 34.44 -22.01 -25.84
N GLU A 112 33.95 -23.16 -26.33
CA GLU A 112 32.92 -23.22 -27.37
C GLU A 112 31.54 -22.90 -26.80
N ALA A 113 31.24 -23.38 -25.58
CA ALA A 113 30.07 -22.97 -24.82
C ALA A 113 30.11 -21.46 -24.47
N THR A 114 31.28 -20.93 -24.08
CA THR A 114 31.45 -19.51 -23.77
C THR A 114 31.35 -18.63 -25.03
N ARG A 115 31.84 -19.10 -26.19
CA ARG A 115 31.65 -18.44 -27.49
C ARG A 115 30.18 -18.44 -27.93
N GLY A 116 29.46 -19.55 -27.77
CA GLY A 116 28.02 -19.63 -28.05
C GLY A 116 27.22 -18.61 -27.22
N VAL A 117 27.51 -18.55 -25.91
CA VAL A 117 26.89 -17.57 -25.01
C VAL A 117 27.25 -16.12 -25.39
N ALA A 118 28.48 -15.85 -25.83
CA ALA A 118 28.89 -14.52 -26.26
C ALA A 118 28.15 -14.06 -27.54
N VAL A 119 27.95 -14.98 -28.49
CA VAL A 119 27.19 -14.71 -29.74
C VAL A 119 25.71 -14.46 -29.44
N GLU A 120 25.07 -15.28 -28.59
CA GLU A 120 23.68 -15.08 -28.19
C GLU A 120 23.45 -13.74 -27.47
N LYS A 121 24.39 -13.36 -26.60
CA LYS A 121 24.37 -12.05 -25.93
C LYS A 121 24.51 -10.89 -26.93
N PHE A 122 25.41 -11.04 -27.90
CA PHE A 122 25.59 -10.04 -28.95
C PHE A 122 24.32 -9.89 -29.81
N ASP A 123 23.71 -11.00 -30.22
CA ASP A 123 22.47 -10.99 -31.01
C ASP A 123 21.29 -10.43 -30.21
N SER A 124 21.21 -10.73 -28.91
CA SER A 124 20.23 -10.14 -28.00
C SER A 124 20.40 -8.62 -27.89
N MET A 125 21.64 -8.16 -27.75
CA MET A 125 21.96 -6.72 -27.72
C MET A 125 21.62 -6.03 -29.03
N LYS A 126 21.90 -6.67 -30.17
CA LYS A 126 21.56 -6.17 -31.51
C LYS A 126 20.03 -6.07 -31.70
N LYS A 127 19.29 -7.11 -31.30
CA LYS A 127 17.82 -7.09 -31.38
C LYS A 127 17.23 -6.00 -30.48
N TRP A 128 17.76 -5.86 -29.27
CA TRP A 128 17.35 -4.83 -28.33
C TRP A 128 17.62 -3.42 -28.88
N SER A 129 18.81 -3.16 -29.44
CA SER A 129 19.14 -1.83 -29.98
C SER A 129 18.27 -1.46 -31.18
N ILE A 130 18.01 -2.41 -32.08
CA ILE A 130 17.09 -2.21 -33.22
C ILE A 130 15.67 -1.93 -32.73
N ASN A 131 15.15 -2.73 -31.79
CA ASN A 131 13.81 -2.52 -31.24
C ASN A 131 13.69 -1.14 -30.58
N THR A 132 14.69 -0.77 -29.78
CA THR A 132 14.75 0.52 -29.08
C THR A 132 14.74 1.67 -30.07
N TYR A 133 15.54 1.59 -31.14
CA TYR A 133 15.55 2.59 -32.20
C TYR A 133 14.19 2.72 -32.89
N LYS A 134 13.57 1.61 -33.29
CA LYS A 134 12.25 1.60 -33.93
C LYS A 134 11.17 2.22 -33.03
N CYS A 135 11.10 1.81 -31.77
CA CYS A 135 10.16 2.35 -30.80
C CYS A 135 10.39 3.85 -30.54
N THR A 136 11.65 4.28 -30.47
CA THR A 136 11.99 5.70 -30.31
C THR A 136 11.54 6.51 -31.53
N LYS A 137 11.83 6.02 -32.75
CA LYS A 137 11.36 6.64 -34.01
C LYS A 137 9.83 6.72 -34.03
N GLN A 138 9.13 5.66 -33.65
CA GLN A 138 7.68 5.62 -33.58
C GLN A 138 7.12 6.63 -32.57
N MET A 139 7.67 6.66 -31.35
CA MET A 139 7.24 7.59 -30.30
C MET A 139 7.35 9.05 -30.73
N PHE A 140 8.48 9.45 -31.33
CA PHE A 140 8.62 10.79 -31.87
C PHE A 140 7.67 11.05 -33.04
N SER A 141 7.49 10.07 -33.93
CA SER A 141 6.57 10.21 -35.07
C SER A 141 5.13 10.45 -34.62
N GLU A 142 4.65 9.73 -33.62
CA GLU A 142 3.33 9.94 -33.01
C GLU A 142 3.22 11.34 -32.38
N ARG A 143 4.21 11.77 -31.59
CA ARG A 143 4.20 13.09 -30.93
C ARG A 143 4.15 14.26 -31.91
N PHE A 144 4.78 14.12 -33.08
CA PHE A 144 4.76 15.14 -34.12
C PHE A 144 3.60 14.99 -35.12
N GLY A 145 2.66 14.08 -34.88
CA GLY A 145 1.50 13.85 -35.76
C GLY A 145 1.87 13.24 -37.13
N ARG A 146 3.06 12.63 -37.23
CA ARG A 146 3.58 11.99 -38.44
C ARG A 146 3.45 10.46 -38.43
N GLY A 147 3.23 9.86 -37.26
CA GLY A 147 3.04 8.43 -37.07
C GLY A 147 1.60 8.09 -36.73
N SER A 148 1.09 6.97 -37.25
CA SER A 148 -0.20 6.42 -36.85
C SER A 148 -0.05 5.67 -35.52
N LYS A 149 -0.93 5.98 -34.57
CA LYS A 149 -1.02 5.38 -33.23
C LYS A 149 -2.20 4.43 -33.19
N THR A 150 -2.01 3.22 -32.67
CA THR A 150 -3.12 2.32 -32.35
C THR A 150 -3.88 2.85 -31.11
N VAL A 151 -5.20 3.01 -31.23
CA VAL A 151 -6.04 3.60 -30.17
C VAL A 151 -7.21 2.66 -29.86
N ASP A 152 -7.42 2.41 -28.57
CA ASP A 152 -8.63 1.80 -28.02
C ASP A 152 -9.27 2.79 -27.04
N LEU A 153 -10.31 3.48 -27.50
CA LEU A 153 -10.94 4.55 -26.72
C LEU A 153 -11.61 4.01 -25.44
N GLU A 154 -12.15 2.80 -25.47
CA GLU A 154 -12.83 2.22 -24.31
C GLU A 154 -11.81 1.83 -23.24
N LEU A 155 -10.73 1.15 -23.65
CA LEU A 155 -9.68 0.75 -22.73
C LEU A 155 -8.91 1.96 -22.18
N GLU A 156 -8.61 2.97 -23.01
CA GLU A 156 -7.99 4.23 -22.56
C GLU A 156 -8.87 4.93 -21.51
N ALA A 157 -10.17 5.02 -21.73
CA ALA A 157 -11.10 5.60 -20.75
C ALA A 157 -11.11 4.82 -19.42
N GLN A 158 -11.09 3.48 -19.47
CA GLN A 158 -11.01 2.66 -18.25
C GLN A 158 -9.69 2.86 -17.50
N ILE A 159 -8.57 2.97 -18.21
CA ILE A 159 -7.25 3.23 -17.62
C ILE A 159 -7.23 4.61 -16.95
N ASP A 160 -7.81 5.63 -17.58
CA ASP A 160 -7.86 6.98 -17.01
C ASP A 160 -8.71 7.02 -15.73
N VAL A 161 -9.85 6.33 -15.72
CA VAL A 161 -10.67 6.17 -14.50
C VAL A 161 -9.90 5.45 -13.40
N LEU A 162 -9.10 4.43 -13.73
CA LEU A 162 -8.24 3.75 -12.75
C LEU A 162 -7.19 4.71 -12.16
N ARG A 163 -6.48 5.45 -13.02
CA ARG A 163 -5.46 6.42 -12.59
C ARG A 163 -6.06 7.49 -11.67
N GLU A 164 -7.21 8.06 -12.05
CA GLU A 164 -7.93 9.03 -11.24
C GLU A 164 -8.38 8.44 -9.89
N THR A 165 -8.91 7.22 -9.91
CA THR A 165 -9.35 6.51 -8.70
C THR A 165 -8.18 6.27 -7.75
N LYS A 166 -7.03 5.82 -8.27
CA LYS A 166 -5.80 5.63 -7.47
C LYS A 166 -5.39 6.93 -6.79
N MET A 167 -5.33 8.04 -7.53
CA MET A 167 -4.98 9.35 -6.97
C MET A 167 -5.94 9.78 -5.84
N LYS A 168 -7.24 9.56 -6.02
CA LYS A 168 -8.24 9.86 -4.98
C LYS A 168 -8.03 8.99 -3.74
N TYR A 169 -7.69 7.72 -3.90
CA TYR A 169 -7.45 6.82 -2.76
C TYR A 169 -6.12 7.09 -2.07
N GLU A 170 -5.08 7.54 -2.80
CA GLU A 170 -3.85 8.07 -2.21
C GLU A 170 -4.12 9.30 -1.35
N CYS A 171 -5.02 10.19 -1.79
CA CYS A 171 -5.44 11.34 -1.00
C CYS A 171 -6.15 10.91 0.29
N ILE A 172 -7.09 9.95 0.22
CA ILE A 172 -7.74 9.37 1.40
C ILE A 172 -6.71 8.75 2.35
N LEU A 173 -5.77 7.98 1.82
CA LEU A 173 -4.71 7.33 2.59
C LEU A 173 -3.82 8.36 3.32
N ARG A 174 -3.45 9.45 2.65
CA ARG A 174 -2.69 10.55 3.25
C ARG A 174 -3.47 11.20 4.40
N LEU A 175 -4.74 11.56 4.15
CA LEU A 175 -5.60 12.18 5.18
C LEU A 175 -5.83 11.25 6.36
N ALA A 176 -6.00 9.95 6.14
CA ALA A 176 -6.15 8.97 7.20
C ALA A 176 -4.88 8.84 8.06
N ARG A 177 -3.69 8.91 7.46
CA ARG A 177 -2.40 8.94 8.20
C ARG A 177 -2.25 10.21 9.03
N GLU A 178 -2.59 11.37 8.47
CA GLU A 178 -2.61 12.65 9.20
C GLU A 178 -3.59 12.59 10.38
N LEU A 179 -4.79 12.05 10.16
CA LEU A 179 -5.80 11.84 11.19
C LEU A 179 -5.27 10.94 12.32
N THR A 180 -4.67 9.79 11.98
CA THR A 180 -4.07 8.88 12.96
C THR A 180 -3.00 9.60 13.79
N SER A 181 -2.10 10.35 13.15
CA SER A 181 -1.01 11.05 13.82
C SER A 181 -1.55 12.11 14.80
N HIS A 182 -2.45 12.97 14.34
CA HIS A 182 -3.04 14.00 15.18
C HIS A 182 -3.84 13.39 16.34
N PHE A 183 -4.61 12.35 16.08
CA PHE A 183 -5.41 11.69 17.10
C PHE A 183 -4.53 10.96 18.13
N ASN A 184 -3.40 10.39 17.71
CA ASN A 184 -2.42 9.81 18.62
C ASN A 184 -1.83 10.87 19.57
N ASN A 185 -1.42 12.03 19.04
CA ASN A 185 -0.94 13.15 19.86
C ASN A 185 -2.01 13.64 20.85
N MET A 186 -3.27 13.68 20.43
CA MET A 186 -4.39 14.03 21.30
C MET A 186 -4.54 13.01 22.45
N VAL A 187 -4.52 11.71 22.15
CA VAL A 187 -4.61 10.65 23.17
C VAL A 187 -3.45 10.72 24.17
N GLN A 188 -2.22 10.96 23.70
CA GLN A 188 -1.07 11.15 24.59
C GLN A 188 -1.23 12.37 25.51
N THR A 189 -1.76 13.47 24.98
CA THR A 189 -2.03 14.69 25.77
C THR A 189 -3.14 14.45 26.79
N GLN A 190 -4.20 13.73 26.42
CA GLN A 190 -5.26 13.32 27.34
C GLN A 190 -4.70 12.46 28.48
N GLN A 191 -3.77 11.55 28.18
CA GLN A 191 -3.12 10.72 29.21
C GLN A 191 -2.34 11.56 30.21
N ALA A 192 -1.46 12.45 29.72
CA ALA A 192 -0.67 13.33 30.58
C ALA A 192 -1.56 14.28 31.42
N LEU A 193 -2.66 14.77 30.84
CA LEU A 193 -3.63 15.59 31.55
C LEU A 193 -4.36 14.79 32.64
N GLY A 194 -4.76 13.56 32.34
CA GLY A 194 -5.36 12.64 33.30
C GLY A 194 -4.44 12.33 34.47
N ASP A 195 -3.16 12.05 34.21
CA ASP A 195 -2.16 11.78 35.24
C ASP A 195 -1.93 13.00 36.14
N THR A 196 -1.89 14.20 35.56
CA THR A 196 -1.75 15.46 36.32
C THR A 196 -2.96 15.69 37.23
N PHE A 197 -4.18 15.46 36.72
CA PHE A 197 -5.39 15.56 37.54
C PHE A 197 -5.43 14.51 38.67
N ALA A 198 -4.99 13.29 38.41
CA ALA A 198 -4.93 12.25 39.43
C ALA A 198 -3.95 12.63 40.56
N ASP A 199 -2.80 13.21 40.21
CA ASP A 199 -1.81 13.69 41.19
C ASP A 199 -2.36 14.83 42.06
N LEU A 200 -3.02 15.82 41.44
CA LEU A 200 -3.64 16.94 42.15
C LEU A 200 -4.80 16.49 43.04
N SER A 201 -5.60 15.52 42.59
CA SER A 201 -6.68 14.93 43.41
C SER A 201 -6.15 14.38 44.74
N GLN A 202 -4.97 13.74 44.74
CA GLN A 202 -4.36 13.20 45.96
C GLN A 202 -3.73 14.28 46.85
N LYS A 203 -3.34 15.43 46.29
CA LYS A 203 -2.58 16.48 46.97
C LYS A 203 -3.41 17.69 47.40
N SER A 204 -4.64 17.80 46.93
CA SER A 204 -5.54 18.92 47.22
C SER A 204 -6.88 18.40 47.76
N PRO A 205 -6.97 18.09 49.08
CA PRO A 205 -8.18 17.55 49.70
C PRO A 205 -9.43 18.41 49.46
N GLU A 206 -9.28 19.73 49.32
CA GLU A 206 -10.38 20.67 49.08
C GLU A 206 -10.96 20.58 47.66
N LEU A 207 -10.22 19.99 46.71
CA LEU A 207 -10.60 19.84 45.29
C LEU A 207 -10.45 18.40 44.81
N GLN A 208 -10.37 17.45 45.75
CA GLN A 208 -10.03 16.06 45.47
C GLN A 208 -11.01 15.44 44.47
N ASP A 209 -12.30 15.69 44.66
CA ASP A 209 -13.37 15.12 43.85
C ASP A 209 -13.37 15.69 42.43
N GLU A 210 -13.25 17.01 42.28
CA GLU A 210 -13.22 17.69 40.98
C GLU A 210 -12.05 17.22 40.13
N PHE A 211 -10.85 17.15 40.71
CA PHE A 211 -9.69 16.62 40.02
C PHE A 211 -9.86 15.12 39.72
N GLY A 212 -10.42 14.34 40.65
CA GLY A 212 -10.69 12.92 40.48
C GLY A 212 -11.64 12.63 39.31
N TYR A 213 -12.74 13.37 39.19
CA TYR A 213 -13.71 13.23 38.10
C TYR A 213 -13.10 13.53 36.73
N ASN A 214 -12.26 14.57 36.66
CA ASN A 214 -11.57 14.94 35.43
C ASN A 214 -10.49 13.92 35.05
N ALA A 215 -9.73 13.42 36.02
CA ALA A 215 -8.75 12.35 35.81
C ALA A 215 -9.41 11.10 35.22
N GLU A 216 -10.56 10.69 35.78
CA GLU A 216 -11.31 9.54 35.30
C GLU A 216 -11.82 9.71 33.87
N THR A 217 -12.34 10.89 33.57
CA THR A 217 -12.84 11.21 32.22
C THR A 217 -11.71 11.11 31.19
N GLN A 218 -10.54 11.69 31.48
CA GLN A 218 -9.40 11.60 30.55
C GLN A 218 -8.91 10.16 30.38
N ARG A 219 -8.83 9.38 31.46
CA ARG A 219 -8.43 7.97 31.41
C ARG A 219 -9.37 7.12 30.55
N LEU A 220 -10.67 7.37 30.63
CA LEU A 220 -11.67 6.71 29.79
C LEU A 220 -11.50 7.09 28.30
N LEU A 221 -11.31 8.38 28.02
CA LEU A 221 -11.07 8.88 26.67
C LEU A 221 -9.80 8.27 26.05
N CYS A 222 -8.72 8.14 26.82
CA CYS A 222 -7.49 7.48 26.38
C CYS A 222 -7.73 6.02 25.98
N LYS A 223 -8.36 5.23 26.86
CA LYS A 223 -8.64 3.81 26.60
C LYS A 223 -9.51 3.62 25.35
N ASN A 224 -10.55 4.42 25.19
CA ASN A 224 -11.41 4.39 24.02
C ASN A 224 -10.65 4.88 22.76
N GLY A 225 -9.76 5.86 22.93
CA GLY A 225 -8.92 6.43 21.89
C GLY A 225 -7.90 5.43 21.34
N GLU A 226 -7.24 4.64 22.19
CA GLU A 226 -6.34 3.55 21.78
C GLU A 226 -7.05 2.52 20.90
N THR A 227 -8.29 2.17 21.25
CA THR A 227 -9.11 1.24 20.45
C THR A 227 -9.43 1.84 19.08
N LEU A 228 -9.83 3.12 19.02
CA LEU A 228 -10.08 3.81 17.76
C LEU A 228 -8.80 3.94 16.91
N LEU A 229 -7.65 4.25 17.53
CA LEU A 229 -6.35 4.27 16.85
C LEU A 229 -6.05 2.94 16.17
N GLY A 230 -6.31 1.81 16.85
CA GLY A 230 -6.17 0.48 16.25
C GLY A 230 -7.04 0.31 15.00
N ALA A 231 -8.29 0.75 15.05
CA ALA A 231 -9.21 0.68 13.91
C ALA A 231 -8.78 1.57 12.73
N ILE A 232 -8.34 2.81 13.00
CA ILE A 232 -7.86 3.71 11.94
C ILE A 232 -6.57 3.19 11.31
N ASN A 233 -5.62 2.66 12.12
CA ASN A 233 -4.41 2.04 11.59
C ASN A 233 -4.71 0.81 10.71
N PHE A 234 -5.68 -0.02 11.10
CA PHE A 234 -6.13 -1.14 10.28
C PHE A 234 -6.71 -0.68 8.94
N PHE A 235 -7.52 0.39 8.94
CA PHE A 235 -8.03 1.03 7.73
C PHE A 235 -6.87 1.52 6.84
N VAL A 236 -5.92 2.29 7.40
CA VAL A 236 -4.74 2.81 6.67
C VAL A 236 -3.96 1.67 6.00
N SER A 237 -3.66 0.59 6.73
CA SER A 237 -2.93 -0.56 6.19
C SER A 237 -3.68 -1.27 5.06
N SER A 238 -5.01 -1.39 5.18
CA SER A 238 -5.86 -2.01 4.18
C SER A 238 -5.93 -1.17 2.89
N ILE A 239 -6.12 0.15 3.01
CA ILE A 239 -6.12 1.07 1.86
C ILE A 239 -4.73 1.14 1.22
N ASN A 240 -3.67 1.17 2.01
CA ASN A 240 -2.29 1.12 1.50
C ASN A 240 -2.04 -0.13 0.65
N THR A 241 -2.53 -1.29 1.07
CA THR A 241 -2.42 -2.53 0.28
C THR A 241 -3.19 -2.43 -1.03
N LEU A 242 -4.43 -1.95 -1.00
CA LEU A 242 -5.23 -1.79 -2.21
C LEU A 242 -4.55 -0.84 -3.22
N VAL A 243 -4.05 0.30 -2.76
CA VAL A 243 -3.47 1.35 -3.60
C VAL A 243 -2.06 0.99 -4.08
N ASN A 244 -1.15 0.66 -3.16
CA ASN A 244 0.28 0.53 -3.47
C ASN A 244 0.70 -0.90 -3.86
N LYS A 245 -0.20 -1.88 -3.74
CA LYS A 245 0.06 -3.25 -4.22
C LYS A 245 -0.91 -3.66 -5.31
N THR A 246 -2.21 -3.64 -5.02
CA THR A 246 -3.22 -4.20 -5.94
C THR A 246 -3.44 -3.33 -7.19
N MET A 247 -3.62 -2.02 -7.03
CA MET A 247 -3.73 -1.11 -8.18
C MET A 247 -2.41 -0.98 -8.92
N GLU A 248 -1.28 -0.96 -8.21
CA GLU A 248 0.06 -0.86 -8.82
C GLU A 248 0.39 -2.07 -9.70
N ASP A 249 0.03 -3.30 -9.30
CA ASP A 249 0.19 -4.50 -10.15
C ASP A 249 -0.58 -4.39 -11.48
N THR A 250 -1.77 -3.79 -11.43
CA THR A 250 -2.58 -3.55 -12.65
C THR A 250 -1.95 -2.47 -13.52
N LEU A 251 -1.47 -1.37 -12.91
CA LEU A 251 -0.77 -0.29 -13.63
C LEU A 251 0.55 -0.76 -14.26
N MET A 252 1.28 -1.67 -13.60
CA MET A 252 2.46 -2.31 -14.18
C MET A 252 2.11 -3.09 -15.44
N THR A 253 0.98 -3.82 -15.42
CA THR A 253 0.50 -4.57 -16.59
C THR A 253 0.07 -3.62 -17.72
N ILE A 254 -0.58 -2.51 -17.39
CA ILE A 254 -0.92 -1.44 -18.34
C ILE A 254 0.34 -0.86 -19.00
N ASN A 255 1.40 -0.60 -18.24
CA ASN A 255 2.68 -0.11 -18.79
C ASN A 255 3.29 -1.12 -19.79
N ILE A 256 3.26 -2.41 -19.46
CA ILE A 256 3.73 -3.47 -20.36
C ILE A 256 2.89 -3.50 -21.65
N TYR A 257 1.56 -3.33 -21.54
CA TYR A 257 0.65 -3.20 -22.68
C TYR A 257 0.95 -1.95 -23.53
N GLU A 258 1.12 -0.77 -22.92
CA GLU A 258 1.42 0.49 -23.61
C GLU A 258 2.75 0.38 -24.39
N ASN A 259 3.76 -0.27 -23.81
CA ASN A 259 5.01 -0.56 -24.50
C ASN A 259 4.83 -1.54 -25.66
N ALA A 260 4.04 -2.61 -25.49
CA ALA A 260 3.75 -3.55 -26.56
C ALA A 260 2.97 -2.92 -27.71
N ARG A 261 2.06 -1.97 -27.42
CA ARG A 261 1.37 -1.16 -28.42
C ARG A 261 2.34 -0.30 -29.23
N LEU A 262 3.29 0.34 -28.56
CA LEU A 262 4.34 1.12 -29.24
C LEU A 262 5.23 0.25 -30.13
N GLU A 263 5.63 -0.93 -29.66
CA GLU A 263 6.38 -1.90 -30.47
C GLU A 263 5.57 -2.35 -31.69
N PHE A 264 4.30 -2.71 -31.49
CA PHE A 264 3.39 -3.10 -32.57
C PHE A 264 3.30 -2.02 -33.65
N ASP A 265 3.07 -0.76 -33.26
CA ASP A 265 2.99 0.37 -34.18
C ASP A 265 4.31 0.61 -34.93
N ALA A 266 5.45 0.43 -34.26
CA ALA A 266 6.78 0.57 -34.86
C ALA A 266 7.05 -0.50 -35.93
N TYR A 267 6.72 -1.76 -35.65
CA TYR A 267 6.90 -2.86 -36.60
C TYR A 267 5.85 -2.88 -37.72
N ARG A 268 4.64 -2.35 -37.46
CA ARG A 268 3.65 -2.06 -38.52
C ARG A 268 4.20 -1.04 -39.51
N THR A 269 4.72 0.08 -39.02
CA THR A 269 5.29 1.14 -39.85
C THR A 269 6.50 0.65 -40.65
N ASP A 270 7.40 -0.13 -40.04
CA ASP A 270 8.56 -0.72 -40.72
C ASP A 270 8.16 -1.66 -41.88
N LEU A 271 7.14 -2.50 -41.66
CA LEU A 271 6.58 -3.36 -42.70
C LEU A 271 5.94 -2.55 -43.84
N GLU A 272 5.21 -1.48 -43.51
CA GLU A 272 4.62 -0.57 -44.49
C GLU A 272 5.69 0.15 -45.32
N GLU A 273 6.75 0.66 -44.67
CA GLU A 273 7.90 1.32 -45.33
C GLU A 273 8.63 0.37 -46.29
N LEU A 274 8.96 -0.85 -45.84
CA LEU A 274 9.59 -1.87 -46.67
C LEU A 274 8.67 -2.32 -47.81
N SER A 275 7.35 -2.37 -47.56
CA SER A 275 6.38 -2.79 -48.56
C SER A 275 6.12 -1.75 -49.65
N ALA A 276 6.33 -0.48 -49.37
CA ALA A 276 6.25 0.59 -50.37
C ALA A 276 7.49 0.66 -51.28
N GLY A 277 8.58 -0.03 -50.91
CA GLY A 277 9.83 -0.05 -51.64
C GLY A 277 9.88 -0.99 -52.85
N PRO A 278 11.06 -1.11 -53.49
CA PRO A 278 11.29 -2.02 -54.62
C PRO A 278 10.98 -3.49 -54.28
N ARG A 279 10.54 -4.26 -55.28
CA ARG A 279 10.10 -5.65 -55.13
C ARG A 279 11.11 -6.68 -55.69
N ASP A 280 12.40 -6.38 -55.60
CA ASP A 280 13.43 -7.32 -56.03
C ASP A 280 13.58 -8.53 -55.07
N ALA A 281 14.33 -9.54 -55.48
CA ALA A 281 14.47 -10.79 -54.72
C ALA A 281 15.04 -10.59 -53.30
N ALA A 282 15.95 -9.63 -53.10
CA ALA A 282 16.52 -9.35 -51.78
C ALA A 282 15.50 -8.60 -50.90
N ALA A 283 14.78 -7.64 -51.49
CA ALA A 283 13.71 -6.92 -50.82
C ALA A 283 12.57 -7.86 -50.38
N MET A 284 12.23 -8.86 -51.20
CA MET A 284 11.22 -9.88 -50.85
C MET A 284 11.55 -10.63 -49.58
N VAL A 285 12.81 -11.04 -49.41
CA VAL A 285 13.26 -11.72 -48.17
C VAL A 285 13.15 -10.78 -46.96
N CYS A 286 13.55 -9.52 -47.11
CA CYS A 286 13.44 -8.53 -46.02
C CYS A 286 11.98 -8.26 -45.62
N ILE A 287 11.06 -8.21 -46.59
CA ILE A 287 9.64 -8.03 -46.36
C ILE A 287 9.04 -9.25 -45.64
N GLU A 288 9.44 -10.46 -46.03
CA GLU A 288 9.00 -11.69 -45.34
C GLU A 288 9.45 -11.71 -43.87
N ILE A 289 10.69 -11.31 -43.59
CA ILE A 289 11.20 -11.17 -42.21
C ILE A 289 10.42 -10.09 -41.45
N ALA A 290 10.16 -8.94 -42.07
CA ALA A 290 9.39 -7.85 -41.46
C ALA A 290 7.94 -8.28 -41.16
N GLN A 291 7.33 -9.04 -42.06
CA GLN A 291 5.98 -9.61 -41.89
C GLN A 291 5.94 -10.55 -40.68
N GLN A 292 6.95 -11.41 -40.51
CA GLN A 292 7.06 -12.30 -39.35
C GLN A 292 7.21 -11.50 -38.05
N GLN A 293 8.07 -10.48 -38.02
CA GLN A 293 8.24 -9.63 -36.83
C GLN A 293 6.95 -8.87 -36.50
N TYR A 294 6.28 -8.30 -37.49
CA TYR A 294 4.98 -7.67 -37.32
C TYR A 294 3.98 -8.61 -36.64
N GLN A 295 3.87 -9.86 -37.11
CA GLN A 295 2.95 -10.83 -36.53
C GLN A 295 3.28 -11.13 -35.06
N ILE A 296 4.56 -11.31 -34.72
CA ILE A 296 5.01 -11.55 -33.34
C ILE A 296 4.59 -10.39 -32.41
N HIS A 297 4.80 -9.15 -32.84
CA HIS A 297 4.46 -7.98 -32.03
C HIS A 297 2.94 -7.74 -31.98
N LYS A 298 2.21 -8.06 -33.06
CA LYS A 298 0.74 -8.05 -33.09
C LYS A 298 0.16 -9.04 -32.07
N ASP A 299 0.61 -10.30 -32.09
CA ASP A 299 0.14 -11.34 -31.18
C ASP A 299 0.45 -10.98 -29.71
N LYS A 300 1.62 -10.37 -29.45
CA LYS A 300 1.99 -9.87 -28.12
C LYS A 300 1.05 -8.73 -27.67
N TYR A 301 0.78 -7.76 -28.55
CA TYR A 301 -0.13 -6.65 -28.26
C TYR A 301 -1.55 -7.14 -27.98
N GLU A 302 -2.12 -8.01 -28.83
CA GLU A 302 -3.48 -8.55 -28.68
C GLU A 302 -3.63 -9.38 -27.39
N ARG A 303 -2.59 -10.15 -27.02
CA ARG A 303 -2.58 -10.88 -25.74
C ARG A 303 -2.60 -9.92 -24.54
N LEU A 304 -1.70 -8.93 -24.51
CA LEU A 304 -1.62 -7.97 -23.41
C LEU A 304 -2.86 -7.08 -23.32
N HIS A 305 -3.48 -6.76 -24.45
CA HIS A 305 -4.77 -6.07 -24.49
C HIS A 305 -5.85 -6.85 -23.74
N SER A 306 -5.96 -8.17 -24.03
CA SER A 306 -6.86 -9.07 -23.29
C SER A 306 -6.50 -9.15 -21.81
N ASP A 307 -5.21 -9.28 -21.48
CA ASP A 307 -4.75 -9.38 -20.09
C ASP A 307 -5.11 -8.14 -19.27
N VAL A 308 -4.89 -6.93 -19.82
CA VAL A 308 -5.28 -5.67 -19.17
C VAL A 308 -6.79 -5.59 -18.99
N SER A 309 -7.56 -5.92 -20.02
CA SER A 309 -9.03 -5.91 -19.97
C SER A 309 -9.57 -6.83 -18.86
N ILE A 310 -8.95 -8.00 -18.69
CA ILE A 310 -9.30 -8.96 -17.63
C ILE A 310 -8.86 -8.43 -16.26
N LYS A 311 -7.63 -7.94 -16.13
CA LYS A 311 -7.11 -7.40 -14.86
C LYS A 311 -7.93 -6.22 -14.36
N LEU A 312 -8.35 -5.31 -15.23
CA LEU A 312 -9.21 -4.18 -14.86
C LEU A 312 -10.54 -4.64 -14.24
N LYS A 313 -11.17 -5.67 -14.82
CA LYS A 313 -12.42 -6.26 -14.27
C LYS A 313 -12.19 -6.86 -12.89
N PHE A 314 -11.13 -7.66 -12.72
CA PHE A 314 -10.79 -8.24 -11.41
C PHE A 314 -10.44 -7.18 -10.37
N LEU A 315 -9.72 -6.14 -10.77
CA LEU A 315 -9.38 -5.02 -9.91
C LEU A 315 -10.63 -4.28 -9.46
N GLU A 316 -11.58 -4.03 -10.36
CA GLU A 316 -12.82 -3.33 -10.02
C GLU A 316 -13.62 -4.11 -8.97
N GLU A 317 -13.79 -5.42 -9.16
CA GLU A 317 -14.44 -6.27 -8.17
C GLU A 317 -13.72 -6.27 -6.82
N ASN A 318 -12.39 -6.42 -6.83
CA ASN A 318 -11.60 -6.43 -5.60
C ASN A 318 -11.67 -5.08 -4.87
N LYS A 319 -11.54 -3.97 -5.62
CA LYS A 319 -11.64 -2.60 -5.13
C LYS A 319 -12.97 -2.39 -4.43
N VAL A 320 -14.09 -2.73 -5.06
CA VAL A 320 -15.43 -2.57 -4.47
C VAL A 320 -15.55 -3.40 -3.19
N LYS A 321 -15.11 -4.67 -3.19
CA LYS A 321 -15.16 -5.54 -2.01
C LYS A 321 -14.35 -4.99 -0.84
N VAL A 322 -13.10 -4.57 -1.09
CA VAL A 322 -12.21 -4.00 -0.06
C VAL A 322 -12.79 -2.69 0.46
N MET A 323 -13.13 -1.75 -0.42
CA MET A 323 -13.61 -0.44 -0.02
C MET A 323 -14.94 -0.51 0.74
N HIS A 324 -15.86 -1.38 0.32
CA HIS A 324 -17.12 -1.57 1.04
C HIS A 324 -16.88 -1.99 2.50
N LYS A 325 -16.02 -3.01 2.71
CA LYS A 325 -15.67 -3.49 4.05
C LYS A 325 -14.93 -2.42 4.86
N GLN A 326 -13.92 -1.78 4.28
CA GLN A 326 -13.06 -0.85 5.00
C GLN A 326 -13.77 0.45 5.36
N LEU A 327 -14.60 1.00 4.46
CA LEU A 327 -15.40 2.19 4.75
C LEU A 327 -16.42 1.93 5.86
N LEU A 328 -17.06 0.76 5.86
CA LEU A 328 -18.02 0.40 6.89
C LEU A 328 -17.36 0.22 8.26
N LEU A 329 -16.24 -0.49 8.32
CA LEU A 329 -15.49 -0.68 9.58
C LEU A 329 -14.98 0.65 10.14
N PHE A 330 -14.44 1.52 9.27
CA PHE A 330 -13.99 2.85 9.66
C PHE A 330 -15.15 3.69 10.24
N HIS A 331 -16.28 3.75 9.52
CA HIS A 331 -17.47 4.46 9.99
C HIS A 331 -17.99 3.93 11.33
N ASN A 332 -18.09 2.60 11.47
CA ASN A 332 -18.57 1.98 12.70
C ASN A 332 -17.66 2.26 13.88
N ALA A 333 -16.33 2.19 13.70
CA ALA A 333 -15.36 2.50 14.74
C ALA A 333 -15.45 3.96 15.20
N VAL A 334 -15.50 4.90 14.25
CA VAL A 334 -15.63 6.34 14.55
C VAL A 334 -16.95 6.61 15.27
N SER A 335 -18.07 6.07 14.78
CA SER A 335 -19.39 6.28 15.39
C SER A 335 -19.46 5.69 16.79
N ALA A 336 -18.93 4.48 17.00
CA ALA A 336 -18.91 3.83 18.30
C ALA A 336 -18.07 4.63 19.33
N TYR A 337 -16.92 5.17 18.91
CA TYR A 337 -16.08 6.00 19.77
C TYR A 337 -16.84 7.23 20.27
N PHE A 338 -17.49 7.98 19.38
CA PHE A 338 -18.21 9.20 19.78
C PHE A 338 -19.52 8.90 20.53
N ALA A 339 -20.28 7.89 20.11
CA ALA A 339 -21.53 7.50 20.78
C ALA A 339 -21.28 6.97 22.19
N GLY A 340 -20.22 6.17 22.39
CA GLY A 340 -19.83 5.65 23.71
C GLY A 340 -19.48 6.76 24.71
N ASN A 341 -18.99 7.90 24.21
CA ASN A 341 -18.63 9.06 25.03
C ASN A 341 -19.80 10.06 25.21
N GLN A 342 -20.83 10.01 24.35
CA GLN A 342 -21.93 10.97 24.34
C GLN A 342 -22.79 10.93 25.61
N GLN A 343 -23.14 9.74 26.10
CA GLN A 343 -24.00 9.61 27.28
C GLN A 343 -23.33 10.20 28.54
N GLN A 344 -22.03 9.98 28.70
CA GLN A 344 -21.26 10.54 29.81
C GLN A 344 -21.19 12.07 29.72
N LEU A 345 -20.97 12.60 28.50
CA LEU A 345 -20.94 14.03 28.26
C LEU A 345 -22.29 14.70 28.54
N GLU A 346 -23.40 14.09 28.13
CA GLU A 346 -24.75 14.60 28.40
C GLU A 346 -25.07 14.65 29.90
N GLN A 347 -24.64 13.65 30.67
CA GLN A 347 -24.80 13.66 32.13
C GLN A 347 -24.03 14.81 32.77
N THR A 348 -22.80 15.04 32.34
CA THR A 348 -21.95 16.14 32.81
C THR A 348 -22.53 17.52 32.45
N LEU A 349 -23.03 17.71 31.22
CA LEU A 349 -23.61 18.98 30.78
C LEU A 349 -24.87 19.38 31.55
N ARG A 350 -25.67 18.40 31.99
CA ARG A 350 -26.82 18.64 32.87
C ARG A 350 -26.41 19.20 34.23
N GLN A 351 -25.25 18.81 34.75
CA GLN A 351 -24.71 19.35 36.01
C GLN A 351 -24.22 20.80 35.86
N PHE A 352 -23.68 21.16 34.68
CA PHE A 352 -23.26 22.53 34.40
C PHE A 352 -24.41 23.50 34.06
N ASN A 353 -25.68 23.07 34.10
CA ASN A 353 -26.83 23.87 33.66
C ASN A 353 -26.70 24.42 32.22
N VAL A 354 -25.82 23.84 31.40
CA VAL A 354 -25.64 24.26 30.01
C VAL A 354 -26.73 23.59 29.17
N LYS A 355 -27.81 24.32 28.92
CA LYS A 355 -28.72 23.99 27.82
C LYS A 355 -27.97 24.25 26.51
N LEU A 356 -27.38 23.21 25.92
CA LEU A 356 -26.88 23.29 24.54
C LEU A 356 -28.09 23.53 23.64
N LYS A 357 -28.23 24.78 23.17
CA LYS A 357 -29.16 25.14 22.10
C LYS A 357 -28.72 24.41 20.82
N PRO A 358 -29.60 23.68 20.13
CA PRO A 358 -29.25 23.08 18.85
C PRO A 358 -28.88 24.18 17.83
N PRO A 359 -27.93 23.92 16.91
CA PRO A 359 -27.53 24.90 15.90
C PRO A 359 -28.75 25.25 15.05
N GLY A 360 -29.17 26.53 15.06
CA GLY A 360 -30.33 27.03 14.29
C GLY A 360 -31.52 27.55 15.13
N SER A 361 -31.45 27.50 16.46
CA SER A 361 -32.53 27.95 17.35
C SER A 361 -32.64 29.47 17.56
N ASP A 362 -31.80 30.28 16.89
CA ASP A 362 -31.80 31.75 17.02
C ASP A 362 -32.54 32.48 15.88
N LYS A 363 -33.29 31.76 15.04
CA LYS A 363 -34.18 32.40 14.05
C LYS A 363 -35.64 32.08 14.39
N PRO A 364 -36.48 33.07 14.75
CA PRO A 364 -37.91 32.86 14.78
C PRO A 364 -38.37 32.40 13.39
N SER A 365 -39.22 31.38 13.36
CA SER A 365 -39.88 30.95 12.14
C SER A 365 -40.75 32.10 11.66
N TRP A 366 -40.65 32.50 10.39
CA TRP A 366 -41.47 33.60 9.83
C TRP A 366 -42.99 33.35 9.95
N LEU A 367 -43.39 32.11 10.27
CA LEU A 367 -44.76 31.67 10.54
C LEU A 367 -45.31 32.10 11.91
N GLU A 368 -44.50 32.65 12.82
CA GLU A 368 -44.97 33.17 14.11
C GLU A 368 -45.37 34.66 14.06
N GLU A 369 -45.25 35.33 12.90
CA GLU A 369 -45.54 36.76 12.71
C GLU A 369 -46.84 37.07 11.91
N GLN A 370 -47.82 36.15 11.86
CA GLN A 370 -49.15 36.43 11.27
C GLN A 370 -50.32 36.33 12.25
#